data_AF-A0A821SF08-F1
#
_entry.id   AF-A0A821SF08-F1
#
_cell.length_a   1.000
_cell.length_b   1.000
_cell.length_c   1.000
_cell.angle_alpha   90.00
_cell.angle_beta   90.00
_cell.angle_gamma   90.00
#
_symmetry.space_group_name_H-M   'P 1'
#
loop_
_entity.id
_entity.type
_entity.pdbx_description
1 polymer ?
#
loop_
_entity_poly.entity_id
_entity_poly.type
_entity_poly.pdbx_seq_one_letter_code
_entity_poly.pdbx_strand_id
1 'polypeptide(L)'
;MREIDPLFQAMSYFRRRKFEQCVEVTTTLLEKNPNDQVAWLLKMRALTEQLYVDETEVADDGLADMLDENAFQQVPMPGTSYRQPTANPNAAMAGPSPAMRPMTMSGRPITGMLRLNTQSTQGGKSMENVLKTARTAATARPVTTATGRFVRLGTASMLSTPDGPFIQVGRLNLPKYAQNQALSRSLFEHLFHHASDVRTALQLATHANEIYQNKDWWWLLQLGKCYHR
;
A
#
# COMPACT_ATOMS: atom_id res chain seq x y z
N MET A 1 34.83 -0.59 29.98
CA MET A 1 34.07 -1.02 28.78
C MET A 1 33.86 0.21 27.92
N ARG A 2 34.21 0.18 26.63
CA ARG A 2 33.91 1.32 25.74
C ARG A 2 32.39 1.33 25.53
N GLU A 3 31.72 2.39 25.96
CA GLU A 3 30.32 2.60 25.61
C GLU A 3 30.21 2.71 24.08
N ILE A 4 29.34 1.89 23.50
CA ILE A 4 29.04 1.95 22.07
C ILE A 4 28.13 3.18 21.87
N ASP A 5 28.43 3.98 20.85
CA ASP A 5 27.58 5.13 20.49
C ASP A 5 26.14 4.65 20.22
N PRO A 6 25.13 5.17 20.94
CA PRO A 6 23.74 4.74 20.79
C PRO A 6 23.22 4.95 19.36
N LEU A 7 23.67 5.99 18.63
CA LEU A 7 23.25 6.21 17.25
C LEU A 7 23.77 5.10 16.32
N PHE A 8 25.04 4.74 16.47
CA PHE A 8 25.63 3.61 15.75
C PHE A 8 24.92 2.30 16.07
N GLN A 9 24.58 2.07 17.33
CA GLN A 9 23.83 0.90 17.77
C GLN A 9 22.44 0.84 17.10
N ALA A 10 21.70 1.95 17.10
CA ALA A 10 20.41 2.05 16.43
C ALA A 10 20.51 1.76 14.92
N MET A 11 21.54 2.29 14.25
CA MET A 11 21.75 2.05 12.82
C MET A 11 22.09 0.58 12.53
N SER A 12 22.82 -0.09 13.44
CA SER A 12 23.09 -1.52 13.37
C SER A 12 21.82 -2.37 13.58
N TYR A 13 20.93 -1.97 14.49
CA TYR A 13 19.61 -2.60 14.64
C TYR A 13 18.78 -2.47 13.36
N PHE A 14 18.72 -1.27 12.77
CA PHE A 14 17.97 -1.01 11.54
C PHE A 14 18.46 -1.89 10.38
N ARG A 15 19.79 -1.96 10.14
CA ARG A 15 20.35 -2.82 9.08
C ARG A 15 20.03 -4.31 9.25
N ARG A 16 19.88 -4.77 10.49
CA ARG A 16 19.54 -6.17 10.81
C ARG A 16 18.03 -6.41 10.86
N ARG A 17 17.20 -5.45 10.43
CA ARG A 17 15.73 -5.50 10.49
C ARG A 17 15.17 -5.67 11.90
N LYS A 18 15.93 -5.28 12.92
CA LYS A 18 15.47 -5.24 14.32
C LYS A 18 14.83 -3.89 14.59
N PHE A 19 13.65 -3.66 14.00
CA PHE A 19 13.03 -2.34 13.97
C PHE A 19 12.53 -1.88 15.35
N GLU A 20 11.96 -2.78 16.15
CA GLU A 20 11.45 -2.45 17.50
C GLU A 20 12.57 -1.91 18.40
N GLN A 21 13.70 -2.64 18.49
CA GLN A 21 14.89 -2.21 19.23
C GLN A 21 15.49 -0.90 18.68
N CYS A 22 15.38 -0.66 17.38
CA CYS A 22 15.81 0.60 16.78
C CYS A 22 14.91 1.77 17.23
N VAL A 23 13.60 1.56 17.29
CA VAL A 23 12.63 2.55 17.77
C VAL A 23 12.84 2.86 19.26
N GLU A 24 13.14 1.87 20.09
CA GLU A 24 13.47 2.07 21.52
C GLU A 24 14.77 2.88 21.72
N VAL A 25 15.84 2.58 20.97
CA VAL A 25 17.08 3.35 21.09
C VAL A 25 16.89 4.77 20.56
N THR A 26 16.18 4.94 19.44
CA THR A 26 15.93 6.28 18.87
C THR A 26 14.96 7.13 19.68
N THR A 27 13.98 6.54 20.37
CA THR A 27 13.12 7.26 21.33
C THR A 27 13.94 7.84 22.47
N THR A 28 14.77 7.02 23.13
CA THR A 28 15.63 7.51 24.22
C THR A 28 16.65 8.57 23.75
N LEU A 29 17.10 8.51 22.50
CA LEU A 29 17.96 9.55 21.92
C LEU A 29 17.21 10.86 21.69
N LEU A 30 15.97 10.81 21.18
CA LEU A 30 15.15 11.98 20.91
C LEU A 30 14.65 12.65 22.20
N GLU A 31 14.41 11.89 23.26
CA GLU A 31 14.11 12.42 24.59
C GLU A 31 15.28 13.24 25.16
N LYS A 32 16.51 12.77 24.95
CA LYS A 32 17.72 13.49 25.36
C LYS A 32 17.99 14.71 24.49
N ASN A 33 17.85 14.55 23.17
CA ASN A 33 18.16 15.57 22.17
C ASN A 33 17.00 15.70 21.14
N PRO A 34 16.03 16.59 21.38
CA PRO A 34 14.87 16.75 20.50
C PRO A 34 15.20 17.23 19.07
N ASN A 35 16.36 17.85 18.87
CA ASN A 35 16.78 18.43 17.58
C ASN A 35 17.62 17.47 16.71
N ASP A 36 17.81 16.21 17.13
CA ASP A 36 18.58 15.23 16.36
C ASP A 36 17.78 14.72 15.14
N GLN A 37 18.08 15.30 13.96
CA GLN A 37 17.44 14.93 12.71
C GLN A 37 17.76 13.49 12.26
N VAL A 38 18.91 12.95 12.65
CA VAL A 38 19.33 11.60 12.22
C VAL A 38 18.57 10.56 13.01
N ALA A 39 18.47 10.71 14.33
CA ALA A 39 17.63 9.86 15.17
C ALA A 39 16.15 9.95 14.74
N TRP A 40 15.67 11.14 14.37
CA TRP A 40 14.31 11.36 13.88
C TRP A 40 14.06 10.62 12.56
N LEU A 41 14.96 10.76 11.58
CA LEU A 41 14.87 10.04 10.30
C LEU A 41 14.92 8.52 10.51
N LEU A 42 15.83 8.04 11.35
CA LEU A 42 16.00 6.61 11.59
C LEU A 42 14.75 6.01 12.24
N LYS A 43 14.15 6.71 13.20
CA LYS A 43 12.87 6.31 13.82
C LYS A 43 11.73 6.30 12.81
N MET A 44 11.60 7.33 11.96
CA MET A 44 10.60 7.36 10.89
C MET A 44 10.71 6.13 9.99
N ARG A 45 11.93 5.83 9.51
CA ARG A 45 12.16 4.68 8.63
C ARG A 45 11.91 3.36 9.33
N ALA A 46 12.33 3.20 10.58
CA ALA A 46 12.08 1.97 11.34
C ALA A 46 10.59 1.70 11.52
N LEU A 47 9.79 2.73 11.85
CA LEU A 47 8.33 2.61 11.96
C LEU A 47 7.67 2.27 10.62
N THR A 48 8.13 2.90 9.54
CA THR A 48 7.60 2.61 8.20
C THR A 48 7.90 1.18 7.76
N GLU A 49 9.13 0.72 7.94
CA GLU A 49 9.58 -0.63 7.52
C GLU A 49 8.92 -1.76 8.33
N GLN A 50 8.44 -1.49 9.55
CA GLN A 50 7.65 -2.48 10.31
C GLN A 50 6.31 -2.81 9.64
N LEU A 51 5.69 -1.83 8.98
CA LEU A 51 4.37 -1.94 8.36
C LEU A 51 4.44 -1.90 6.83
N TYR A 52 5.64 -1.79 6.27
CA TYR A 52 5.84 -1.64 4.85
C TYR A 52 5.33 -2.85 4.10
N VAL A 53 4.53 -2.60 3.08
CA VAL A 53 4.13 -3.61 2.11
C VAL A 53 4.19 -3.00 0.72
N ASP A 54 4.64 -3.79 -0.25
CA ASP A 54 4.75 -3.33 -1.62
C ASP A 54 3.38 -3.02 -2.23
N GLU A 55 3.23 -1.79 -2.73
CA GLU A 55 2.01 -1.29 -3.37
C GLU A 55 1.60 -2.11 -4.59
N THR A 56 2.55 -2.73 -5.29
CA THR A 56 2.23 -3.57 -6.46
C THR A 56 1.41 -4.80 -6.09
N GLU A 57 1.54 -5.28 -4.86
CA GLU A 57 0.79 -6.42 -4.33
C GLU A 57 -0.43 -6.00 -3.50
N VAL A 58 -0.60 -4.70 -3.26
CA VAL A 58 -1.63 -4.14 -2.36
C VAL A 58 -2.99 -3.96 -3.04
N ALA A 59 -3.08 -4.06 -4.37
CA ALA A 59 -4.31 -3.88 -5.13
C ALA A 59 -5.45 -4.79 -4.61
N ASP A 60 -6.35 -4.18 -3.86
CA ASP A 60 -7.58 -4.76 -3.31
C ASP A 60 -8.74 -3.92 -3.86
N ASP A 61 -9.41 -4.41 -4.90
CA ASP A 61 -10.61 -3.77 -5.44
C ASP A 61 -11.77 -4.03 -4.47
N GLY A 62 -12.31 -2.95 -3.90
CA GLY A 62 -13.48 -2.97 -3.03
C GLY A 62 -14.77 -3.15 -3.82
N LEU A 63 -15.89 -3.27 -3.09
CA LEU A 63 -17.21 -3.30 -3.72
C LEU A 63 -17.52 -2.00 -4.48
N ALA A 64 -17.06 -0.86 -3.99
CA ALA A 64 -17.24 0.44 -4.62
C ALA A 64 -16.51 0.54 -5.95
N ASP A 65 -15.34 -0.09 -6.09
CA ASP A 65 -14.57 -0.06 -7.34
C ASP A 65 -15.27 -0.85 -8.45
N MET A 66 -16.15 -1.80 -8.09
CA MET A 66 -17.03 -2.46 -9.07
C MET A 66 -18.08 -1.53 -9.67
N LEU A 67 -18.45 -0.45 -8.96
CA LEU A 67 -19.33 0.59 -9.48
C LEU A 67 -18.60 1.59 -10.37
N ASP A 68 -17.27 1.59 -10.35
CA ASP A 68 -16.47 2.55 -11.11
C ASP A 68 -16.24 2.04 -12.55
N GLU A 69 -16.88 2.70 -13.50
CA GLU A 69 -16.79 2.36 -14.92
C GLU A 69 -15.63 3.09 -15.60
N ASN A 70 -14.42 2.56 -15.43
CA ASN A 70 -13.22 3.08 -16.10
C ASN A 70 -12.97 2.45 -17.50
N ALA A 71 -13.80 1.52 -17.95
CA ALA A 71 -13.61 0.84 -19.23
C ALA A 71 -14.22 1.66 -20.38
N PHE A 72 -13.40 2.00 -21.38
CA PHE A 72 -13.88 2.77 -22.55
C PHE A 72 -14.90 2.00 -23.41
N GLN A 73 -14.75 0.69 -23.54
CA GLN A 73 -15.66 -0.16 -24.32
C GLN A 73 -16.55 -0.99 -23.42
N GLN A 74 -17.86 -0.84 -23.59
CA GLN A 74 -18.86 -1.67 -22.89
C GLN A 74 -18.93 -3.10 -23.44
N VAL A 75 -18.78 -3.25 -24.77
CA VAL A 75 -18.80 -4.55 -25.46
C VAL A 75 -17.50 -4.74 -26.26
N PRO A 76 -16.38 -5.06 -25.58
CA PRO A 76 -15.12 -5.35 -26.25
C PRO A 76 -15.21 -6.68 -27.02
N MET A 77 -14.37 -6.82 -28.05
CA MET A 77 -14.25 -8.09 -28.76
C MET A 77 -13.74 -9.21 -27.83
N PRO A 78 -14.17 -10.47 -28.02
CA PRO A 78 -13.65 -11.58 -27.24
C PRO A 78 -12.12 -11.67 -27.33
N GLY A 79 -11.46 -11.76 -26.16
CA GLY A 79 -10.00 -11.83 -26.08
C GLY A 79 -9.29 -10.47 -25.99
N THR A 80 -9.99 -9.35 -26.14
CA THR A 80 -9.42 -7.99 -25.95
C THR A 80 -9.75 -7.37 -24.60
N SER A 81 -10.37 -8.12 -23.68
CA SER A 81 -10.73 -7.66 -22.34
C SER A 81 -10.61 -8.76 -21.30
N TYR A 82 -10.24 -8.38 -20.07
CA TYR A 82 -10.20 -9.26 -18.90
C TYR A 82 -11.57 -9.50 -18.26
N ARG A 83 -12.56 -8.62 -18.49
CA ARG A 83 -13.89 -8.67 -17.87
C ARG A 83 -14.74 -9.83 -18.39
N GLN A 84 -14.59 -10.16 -19.66
CA GLN A 84 -15.33 -11.27 -20.26
C GLN A 84 -14.51 -12.57 -20.12
N PRO A 85 -15.05 -13.62 -19.49
CA PRO A 85 -14.54 -14.95 -19.77
C PRO A 85 -14.66 -15.15 -21.29
N THR A 86 -13.58 -15.55 -21.96
CA THR A 86 -13.55 -15.74 -23.41
C THR A 86 -14.72 -16.63 -23.83
N ALA A 87 -15.80 -16.02 -24.31
CA ALA A 87 -17.01 -16.70 -24.77
C ALA A 87 -16.81 -17.34 -26.15
N ASN A 88 -15.57 -17.72 -26.48
CA ASN A 88 -15.30 -18.54 -27.65
C ASN A 88 -15.35 -20.01 -27.20
N PRO A 89 -16.38 -20.79 -27.59
CA PRO A 89 -16.45 -22.22 -27.27
C PRO A 89 -15.24 -23.00 -27.82
N ASN A 90 -14.55 -22.48 -28.84
CA ASN A 90 -13.31 -23.07 -29.36
C ASN A 90 -12.04 -22.63 -28.59
N ALA A 91 -12.09 -21.59 -27.75
CA ALA A 91 -10.99 -21.21 -26.84
C ALA A 91 -11.15 -21.81 -25.43
N ALA A 92 -12.38 -22.22 -25.06
CA ALA A 92 -12.64 -23.05 -23.88
C ALA A 92 -11.95 -24.43 -23.96
N MET A 93 -11.43 -24.81 -25.13
CA MET A 93 -10.67 -26.04 -25.39
C MET A 93 -9.18 -25.96 -25.03
N ALA A 94 -8.66 -24.80 -24.62
CA ALA A 94 -7.24 -24.66 -24.25
C ALA A 94 -6.94 -25.01 -22.79
N GLY A 95 -7.96 -25.24 -21.96
CA GLY A 95 -7.84 -25.54 -20.53
C GLY A 95 -8.48 -26.87 -20.14
N PRO A 96 -8.09 -27.45 -18.99
CA PRO A 96 -8.73 -28.65 -18.47
C PRO A 96 -10.22 -28.40 -18.23
N SER A 97 -11.05 -29.36 -18.62
CA SER A 97 -12.50 -29.28 -18.42
C SER A 97 -12.86 -29.24 -16.93
N PRO A 98 -14.05 -28.75 -16.56
CA PRO A 98 -14.52 -28.79 -15.17
C PRO A 98 -14.56 -30.20 -14.55
N ALA A 99 -14.61 -31.24 -15.38
CA ALA A 99 -14.52 -32.63 -14.95
C ALA A 99 -13.10 -33.02 -14.47
N MET A 100 -12.07 -32.33 -14.97
CA MET A 100 -10.67 -32.56 -14.59
C MET A 100 -10.14 -31.55 -13.58
N ARG A 101 -10.63 -30.30 -13.59
CA ARG A 101 -10.17 -29.23 -12.69
C ARG A 101 -11.36 -28.52 -12.03
N PRO A 102 -11.37 -28.43 -10.68
CA PRO A 102 -12.39 -27.66 -9.97
C PRO A 102 -12.42 -26.20 -10.42
N MET A 103 -13.63 -25.66 -10.49
CA MET A 103 -13.89 -24.28 -10.90
C MET A 103 -14.21 -23.43 -9.67
N THR A 104 -13.83 -22.15 -9.70
CA THR A 104 -14.34 -21.16 -8.76
C THR A 104 -15.77 -20.78 -9.13
N MET A 105 -16.48 -20.13 -8.20
CA MET A 105 -17.85 -19.62 -8.40
C MET A 105 -17.97 -18.62 -9.56
N SER A 106 -16.86 -18.16 -10.13
CA SER A 106 -16.80 -17.23 -11.26
C SER A 106 -16.64 -17.94 -12.62
N GLY A 107 -16.68 -19.27 -12.66
CA GLY A 107 -16.46 -20.05 -13.89
C GLY A 107 -15.00 -20.03 -14.38
N ARG A 108 -14.05 -19.65 -13.53
CA ARG A 108 -12.60 -19.78 -13.80
C ARG A 108 -12.07 -21.02 -13.08
N PRO A 109 -11.15 -21.81 -13.67
CA PRO A 109 -10.51 -22.90 -12.94
C PRO A 109 -9.70 -22.39 -11.74
N ILE A 110 -9.66 -23.16 -10.65
CA ILE A 110 -8.90 -22.80 -9.44
C ILE A 110 -7.41 -22.64 -9.74
N THR A 111 -6.78 -21.52 -9.33
CA THR A 111 -5.34 -21.26 -9.53
C THR A 111 -4.47 -21.98 -8.48
N GLY A 112 -3.21 -22.27 -8.81
CA GLY A 112 -2.24 -22.88 -7.89
C GLY A 112 -1.52 -21.89 -6.98
N MET A 113 -1.66 -20.58 -7.23
CA MET A 113 -1.06 -19.52 -6.41
C MET A 113 -2.11 -18.43 -6.14
N LEU A 114 -2.34 -18.15 -4.85
CA LEU A 114 -3.23 -17.09 -4.40
C LEU A 114 -2.38 -15.85 -4.06
N ARG A 115 -2.56 -14.78 -4.83
CA ARG A 115 -2.04 -13.43 -4.53
C ARG A 115 -3.17 -12.53 -4.01
N LEU A 116 -2.85 -11.44 -3.32
CA LEU A 116 -3.86 -10.49 -2.85
C LEU A 116 -4.72 -9.96 -4.02
N ASN A 117 -4.07 -9.55 -5.11
CA ASN A 117 -4.73 -9.10 -6.34
C ASN A 117 -5.31 -10.26 -7.21
N THR A 118 -5.54 -11.45 -6.65
CA THR A 118 -6.18 -12.53 -7.40
C THR A 118 -7.67 -12.28 -7.46
N GLN A 119 -8.14 -11.90 -8.65
CA GLN A 119 -9.56 -11.69 -8.91
C GLN A 119 -10.14 -12.83 -9.73
N SER A 120 -11.21 -13.44 -9.23
CA SER A 120 -12.02 -14.37 -10.00
C SER A 120 -13.27 -13.63 -10.50
N THR A 121 -13.31 -13.33 -11.81
CA THR A 121 -14.32 -12.57 -12.58
C THR A 121 -15.44 -11.89 -11.77
N GLN A 122 -15.41 -10.56 -11.73
CA GLN A 122 -16.46 -9.70 -11.17
C GLN A 122 -17.34 -9.00 -12.23
N GLY A 123 -17.11 -9.27 -13.52
CA GLY A 123 -17.89 -8.65 -14.60
C GLY A 123 -19.38 -9.00 -14.52
N GLY A 124 -20.24 -7.97 -14.44
CA GLY A 124 -21.70 -8.09 -14.65
C GLY A 124 -22.53 -8.56 -13.45
N LYS A 125 -21.97 -8.64 -12.23
CA LYS A 125 -22.74 -9.03 -11.05
C LYS A 125 -23.33 -7.79 -10.38
N SER A 126 -24.67 -7.72 -10.34
CA SER A 126 -25.39 -6.76 -9.49
C SER A 126 -24.85 -6.79 -8.06
N MET A 127 -24.76 -5.63 -7.41
CA MET A 127 -24.28 -5.51 -6.03
C MET A 127 -24.95 -6.49 -5.07
N GLU A 128 -26.25 -6.74 -5.28
CA GLU A 128 -27.04 -7.70 -4.50
C GLU A 128 -26.44 -9.12 -4.56
N ASN A 129 -25.98 -9.55 -5.73
CA ASN A 129 -25.36 -10.87 -5.90
C ASN A 129 -24.01 -10.96 -5.18
N VAL A 130 -23.24 -9.87 -5.13
CA VAL A 130 -21.97 -9.83 -4.39
C VAL A 130 -22.24 -9.94 -2.89
N LEU A 131 -23.25 -9.24 -2.37
CA LEU A 131 -23.62 -9.28 -0.94
C LEU A 131 -24.19 -10.63 -0.50
N LYS A 132 -24.93 -11.33 -1.39
CA LYS A 132 -25.46 -12.68 -1.13
C LYS A 132 -24.41 -13.79 -1.25
N THR A 133 -23.26 -13.50 -1.85
CA THR A 133 -22.18 -14.48 -2.03
C THR A 133 -21.21 -14.44 -0.84
N ALA A 134 -20.53 -15.56 -0.57
CA ALA A 134 -19.46 -15.60 0.43
C ALA A 134 -18.39 -14.52 0.17
N ARG A 135 -17.96 -13.81 1.21
CA ARG A 135 -17.10 -12.63 1.10
C ARG A 135 -15.68 -12.88 0.55
N THR A 136 -15.27 -14.14 0.43
CA THR A 136 -13.96 -14.56 -0.13
C THR A 136 -14.12 -15.33 -1.44
N ALA A 137 -15.32 -15.35 -2.03
CA ALA A 137 -15.58 -16.11 -3.25
C ALA A 137 -14.94 -15.51 -4.50
N ALA A 138 -14.71 -14.19 -4.51
CA ALA A 138 -14.19 -13.44 -5.66
C ALA A 138 -12.75 -12.95 -5.50
N THR A 139 -12.28 -12.85 -4.25
CA THR A 139 -11.03 -12.20 -3.83
C THR A 139 -10.32 -13.06 -2.79
N ALA A 140 -9.00 -12.94 -2.69
CA ALA A 140 -8.20 -13.69 -1.71
C ALA A 140 -8.53 -13.35 -0.24
N ARG A 141 -9.22 -12.23 -0.01
CA ARG A 141 -9.59 -11.70 1.32
C ARG A 141 -11.05 -11.30 1.35
N PRO A 142 -11.67 -11.17 2.55
CA PRO A 142 -13.05 -10.74 2.67
C PRO A 142 -13.28 -9.36 2.03
N VAL A 143 -14.19 -9.27 1.06
CA VAL A 143 -14.55 -8.01 0.39
C VAL A 143 -15.07 -6.98 1.40
N THR A 144 -14.61 -5.74 1.26
CA THR A 144 -15.07 -4.55 2.01
C THR A 144 -15.70 -3.53 1.06
N THR A 145 -16.49 -2.59 1.60
CA THR A 145 -17.22 -1.59 0.80
C THR A 145 -16.28 -0.69 -0.01
N ALA A 146 -15.30 -0.07 0.65
CA ALA A 146 -14.15 0.57 0.02
C ALA A 146 -12.90 -0.26 0.30
N THR A 147 -11.77 0.02 -0.35
CA THR A 147 -10.48 -0.65 -0.12
C THR A 147 -10.07 -0.58 1.36
N GLY A 148 -10.48 -1.58 2.15
CA GLY A 148 -10.52 -1.53 3.61
C GLY A 148 -9.16 -1.68 4.26
N ARG A 149 -8.14 -2.02 3.47
CA ARG A 149 -6.77 -2.16 3.94
C ARG A 149 -6.19 -0.83 4.41
N PHE A 150 -6.43 0.26 3.70
CA PHE A 150 -5.90 1.58 4.08
C PHE A 150 -6.49 2.07 5.40
N VAL A 151 -7.76 1.76 5.68
CA VAL A 151 -8.42 2.09 6.95
C VAL A 151 -7.84 1.28 8.11
N ARG A 152 -7.54 -0.01 7.91
CA ARG A 152 -6.94 -0.88 8.93
C ARG A 152 -5.45 -0.61 9.18
N LEU A 153 -4.70 -0.27 8.13
CA LEU A 153 -3.29 0.14 8.24
C LEU A 153 -3.18 1.47 8.99
N GLY A 154 -4.07 2.43 8.68
CA GLY A 154 -4.15 3.72 9.39
C GLY A 154 -4.56 3.60 10.86
N THR A 155 -5.38 2.61 11.23
CA THR A 155 -5.73 2.35 12.65
C THR A 155 -4.64 1.59 13.40
N ALA A 156 -3.85 0.73 12.73
CA ALA A 156 -2.69 0.09 13.35
C ALA A 156 -1.65 1.12 13.82
N SER A 157 -1.43 2.19 13.04
CA SER A 157 -0.56 3.32 13.40
C SER A 157 -1.05 4.12 14.63
N MET A 158 -2.36 4.13 14.91
CA MET A 158 -2.91 4.73 16.13
C MET A 158 -2.84 3.80 17.35
N LEU A 159 -2.77 2.48 17.13
CA LEU A 159 -2.75 1.46 18.19
C LEU A 159 -1.33 1.01 18.58
N SER A 160 -0.33 1.23 17.72
CA SER A 160 0.99 0.62 17.85
C SER A 160 1.97 1.32 18.79
N THR A 161 1.69 2.53 19.28
CA THR A 161 2.61 3.24 20.17
C THR A 161 1.94 3.66 21.49
N PRO A 162 2.41 3.19 22.65
CA PRO A 162 1.88 3.60 23.96
C PRO A 162 2.05 5.11 24.24
N ASP A 163 3.00 5.77 23.56
CA ASP A 163 3.29 7.21 23.65
C ASP A 163 2.48 8.09 22.67
N GLY A 164 1.54 7.51 21.91
CA GLY A 164 0.77 8.24 20.90
C GLY A 164 1.52 8.46 19.57
N PRO A 165 0.96 9.27 18.65
CA PRO A 165 1.46 9.36 17.27
C PRO A 165 2.84 10.04 17.23
N PHE A 166 3.80 9.39 16.56
CA PHE A 166 5.18 9.90 16.48
C PHE A 166 5.27 11.31 15.85
N ILE A 167 4.52 11.55 14.77
CA ILE A 167 4.49 12.84 14.07
C ILE A 167 3.06 13.31 13.95
N GLN A 168 2.81 14.55 14.40
CA GLN A 168 1.53 15.22 14.18
C GLN A 168 1.55 15.88 12.81
N VAL A 169 0.96 15.21 11.81
CA VAL A 169 0.96 15.64 10.41
C VAL A 169 0.39 17.06 10.23
N GLY A 170 -0.66 17.41 10.99
CA GLY A 170 -1.31 18.72 10.90
C GLY A 170 -0.47 19.92 11.37
N ARG A 171 0.65 19.69 12.07
CA ARG A 171 1.57 20.76 12.52
C ARG A 171 2.82 20.88 11.65
N LEU A 172 2.97 20.01 10.66
CA LEU A 172 4.19 19.89 9.87
C LEU A 172 4.19 20.90 8.71
N ASN A 173 5.29 21.63 8.55
CA ASN A 173 5.48 22.53 7.39
C ASN A 173 6.07 21.76 6.21
N LEU A 174 5.22 21.22 5.33
CA LEU A 174 5.60 20.39 4.19
C LEU A 174 6.62 21.07 3.24
N PRO A 175 6.45 22.35 2.83
CA PRO A 175 7.45 23.05 2.00
C PRO A 175 8.87 23.03 2.56
N LYS A 176 9.03 23.17 3.88
CA LYS A 176 10.35 23.15 4.53
C LYS A 176 11.02 21.78 4.38
N TYR A 177 10.27 20.70 4.58
CA TYR A 177 10.81 19.34 4.46
C TYR A 177 11.08 18.95 3.01
N ALA A 178 10.30 19.46 2.06
CA ALA A 178 10.47 19.21 0.63
C ALA A 178 11.85 19.64 0.10
N GLN A 179 12.49 20.64 0.71
CA GLN A 179 13.82 21.12 0.32
C GLN A 179 14.94 20.10 0.61
N ASN A 180 14.81 19.29 1.65
CA ASN A 180 15.83 18.31 2.03
C ASN A 180 15.44 16.92 1.51
N GLN A 181 16.13 16.45 0.48
CA GLN A 181 15.82 15.19 -0.21
C GLN A 181 15.83 13.95 0.70
N ALA A 182 16.78 13.88 1.63
CA ALA A 182 16.92 12.71 2.50
C ALA A 182 15.76 12.60 3.50
N LEU A 183 15.34 13.75 4.04
CA LEU A 183 14.20 13.84 4.95
C LEU A 183 12.87 13.71 4.21
N SER A 184 12.69 14.37 3.06
CA SER A 184 11.44 14.36 2.31
C SER A 184 11.05 12.98 1.82
N ARG A 185 12.01 12.17 1.34
CA ARG A 185 11.75 10.79 0.92
C ARG A 185 11.29 9.91 2.09
N SER A 186 12.04 9.96 3.21
CA SER A 186 11.72 9.18 4.41
C SER A 186 10.38 9.61 5.03
N LEU A 187 10.10 10.92 5.00
CA LEU A 187 8.85 11.50 5.46
C LEU A 187 7.69 11.07 4.58
N PHE A 188 7.86 11.11 3.24
CA PHE A 188 6.84 10.63 2.30
C PHE A 188 6.50 9.17 2.55
N GLU A 189 7.50 8.30 2.67
CA GLU A 189 7.30 6.87 2.95
C GLU A 189 6.54 6.67 4.27
N HIS A 190 6.85 7.45 5.31
CA HIS A 190 6.12 7.43 6.57
C HIS A 190 4.65 7.90 6.43
N LEU A 191 4.40 9.02 5.76
CA LEU A 191 3.04 9.52 5.55
C LEU A 191 2.20 8.54 4.72
N PHE A 192 2.79 7.97 3.68
CA PHE A 192 2.09 7.13 2.72
C PHE A 192 1.85 5.70 3.24
N HIS A 193 2.86 5.03 3.82
CA HIS A 193 2.73 3.65 4.28
C HIS A 193 2.33 3.54 5.75
N HIS A 194 2.91 4.35 6.65
CA HIS A 194 2.62 4.23 8.09
C HIS A 194 1.36 5.02 8.48
N ALA A 195 1.29 6.32 8.16
CA ALA A 195 0.12 7.14 8.50
C ALA A 195 -1.08 6.89 7.57
N SER A 196 -0.84 6.35 6.37
CA SER A 196 -1.87 6.15 5.33
C SER A 196 -2.63 7.43 4.95
N ASP A 197 -2.00 8.61 5.10
CA ASP A 197 -2.57 9.89 4.71
C ASP A 197 -2.08 10.29 3.31
N VAL A 198 -2.84 9.85 2.31
CA VAL A 198 -2.51 10.05 0.90
C VAL A 198 -2.55 11.53 0.51
N ARG A 199 -3.44 12.32 1.12
CA ARG A 199 -3.61 13.74 0.77
C ARG A 199 -2.39 14.56 1.15
N THR A 200 -1.88 14.39 2.38
CA THR A 200 -0.68 15.11 2.83
C THR A 200 0.58 14.57 2.16
N ALA A 201 0.65 13.26 1.91
CA ALA A 201 1.73 12.66 1.11
C ALA A 201 1.77 13.23 -0.32
N LEU A 202 0.61 13.40 -0.96
CA LEU A 202 0.49 14.01 -2.29
C LEU A 202 0.95 15.47 -2.29
N GLN A 203 0.54 16.27 -1.30
CA GLN A 203 1.01 17.66 -1.15
C GLN A 203 2.54 17.75 -0.96
N LEU A 204 3.13 16.85 -0.19
CA LEU A 204 4.59 16.79 -0.03
C LEU A 204 5.26 16.43 -1.37
N ALA A 205 4.72 15.46 -2.08
CA ALA A 205 5.24 15.02 -3.36
C ALA A 205 5.15 16.11 -4.44
N THR A 206 4.05 16.87 -4.50
CA THR A 206 3.92 18.00 -5.44
C THR A 206 4.97 19.08 -5.16
N HIS A 207 5.14 19.49 -3.89
CA HIS A 207 6.16 20.47 -3.51
C HIS A 207 7.58 19.99 -3.79
N ALA A 208 7.89 18.73 -3.48
CA ALA A 208 9.20 18.16 -3.78
C ALA A 208 9.44 18.13 -5.31
N ASN A 209 8.44 17.72 -6.08
CA ASN A 209 8.54 17.62 -7.54
C ASN A 209 8.74 18.99 -8.21
N GLU A 210 8.10 20.05 -7.70
CA GLU A 210 8.33 21.44 -8.11
C GLU A 210 9.78 21.87 -7.87
N ILE A 211 10.32 21.59 -6.67
CA ILE A 211 11.70 21.93 -6.30
C ILE A 211 12.71 21.19 -7.19
N TYR A 212 12.46 19.92 -7.49
CA TYR A 212 13.34 19.09 -8.34
C TYR A 212 13.04 19.21 -9.85
N GLN A 213 12.18 20.15 -10.26
CA GLN A 213 11.87 20.45 -11.66
C GLN A 213 11.45 19.23 -12.50
N ASN A 214 10.68 18.30 -11.93
CA ASN A 214 10.23 17.07 -12.61
C ASN A 214 11.33 16.14 -13.14
N LYS A 215 12.57 16.26 -12.65
CA LYS A 215 13.70 15.44 -13.13
C LYS A 215 13.86 14.12 -12.40
N ASP A 216 13.35 14.03 -11.17
CA ASP A 216 13.49 12.83 -10.33
C ASP A 216 12.33 11.87 -10.57
N TRP A 217 12.63 10.73 -11.22
CA TRP A 217 11.65 9.69 -11.51
C TRP A 217 11.00 9.12 -10.25
N TRP A 218 11.70 9.15 -9.11
CA TRP A 218 11.17 8.62 -7.85
C TRP A 218 9.94 9.41 -7.41
N TRP A 219 9.99 10.75 -7.50
CA TRP A 219 8.85 11.60 -7.16
C TRP A 219 7.70 11.46 -8.14
N LEU A 220 7.97 11.28 -9.44
CA LEU A 220 6.93 11.01 -10.43
C LEU A 220 6.20 9.68 -10.14
N LEU A 221 6.95 8.64 -9.77
CA LEU A 221 6.37 7.36 -9.36
C LEU A 221 5.51 7.49 -8.10
N GLN A 222 6.02 8.20 -7.07
CA GLN A 222 5.26 8.41 -5.84
C GLN A 222 3.98 9.22 -6.05
N LEU A 223 4.02 10.24 -6.92
CA LEU A 223 2.84 11.01 -7.30
C LEU A 223 1.82 10.11 -8.01
N GLY A 224 2.27 9.26 -8.93
CA GLY A 224 1.41 8.27 -9.59
C GLY A 224 0.77 7.28 -8.61
N LYS A 225 1.51 6.81 -7.61
CA LYS A 225 0.99 5.96 -6.52
C LYS A 225 -0.07 6.68 -5.69
N CYS A 226 0.12 7.97 -5.40
CA CYS A 226 -0.88 8.78 -4.71
C CYS A 226 -2.14 9.02 -5.55
N TYR A 227 -2.04 9.11 -6.88
CA TYR A 227 -3.22 9.24 -7.76
C TYR A 227 -3.97 7.94 -7.95
N HIS A 228 -3.26 6.81 -7.92
CA HIS A 228 -3.87 5.49 -8.02
C HIS A 228 -4.64 5.10 -6.74
N ARG A 229 -4.30 5.70 -5.61
CA ARG A 229 -4.81 5.35 -4.27
C ARG A 229 -5.90 6.31 -3.81
#